data_AF-A0A930WI33-F1
#
_entry.id   AF-A0A930WI33-F1
#
_cell.length_a   1.000
_cell.length_b   1.000
_cell.length_c   1.000
_cell.angle_alpha   90.00
_cell.angle_beta   90.00
_cell.angle_gamma   90.00
#
_symmetry.space_group_name_H-M   'P 1'
#
loop_
_entity.id
_entity.type
_entity.pdbx_description
1 polymer ?
#
loop_
_entity_poly.entity_id
_entity_poly.type
_entity_poly.pdbx_seq_one_letter_code
_entity_poly.pdbx_strand_id
1 'polypeptide(L)'
;MVKTRVAYSVDTKNKAVEMKLQGYSTKQIMLELNIKNKTQVKTWFRWYKNGETHRFHQQVGKQYSYEKGMAKLSEIDQLKL
;
A
#
# COMPACT_ATOMS: atom_id res chain seq x y z
N MET A 1 17.69 17.81 -10.27
CA MET A 1 16.97 17.61 -8.99
C MET A 1 16.57 16.15 -8.86
N VAL A 2 17.11 15.41 -7.89
CA VAL A 2 16.67 14.03 -7.60
C VAL A 2 15.31 14.12 -6.91
N LYS A 3 14.23 13.64 -7.56
CA LYS A 3 12.93 13.49 -6.90
C LYS A 3 13.04 12.32 -5.91
N THR A 4 13.21 12.63 -4.63
CA THR A 4 13.16 11.63 -3.56
C THR A 4 11.75 11.06 -3.46
N ARG A 5 11.62 9.74 -3.63
CA ARG A 5 10.34 9.05 -3.44
C ARG A 5 10.05 8.97 -1.95
N VAL A 6 8.90 9.49 -1.54
CA VAL A 6 8.42 9.37 -0.16
C VAL A 6 7.79 7.98 0.01
N ALA A 7 8.33 7.20 0.94
CA ALA A 7 7.73 5.96 1.41
C ALA A 7 6.83 6.27 2.61
N TYR A 8 5.59 5.76 2.59
CA TYR A 8 4.66 5.83 3.72
C TYR A 8 4.63 4.48 4.43
N SER A 9 4.50 4.47 5.75
CA SER A 9 4.41 3.24 6.55
C SER A 9 3.12 2.47 6.23
N VAL A 10 3.09 1.19 6.57
CA VAL A 10 1.88 0.35 6.42
C VAL A 10 0.71 0.96 7.20
N ASP A 11 0.97 1.48 8.40
CA ASP A 11 -0.04 2.11 9.25
C ASP A 11 -0.69 3.32 8.58
N THR A 12 0.10 4.18 7.93
CA THR A 12 -0.44 5.32 7.18
C THR A 12 -1.33 4.87 6.01
N LYS A 13 -0.95 3.79 5.31
CA LYS A 13 -1.74 3.24 4.20
C LYS A 13 -3.06 2.65 4.70
N ASN A 14 -3.03 1.90 5.81
CA ASN A 14 -4.21 1.33 6.45
C ASN A 14 -5.17 2.43 6.92
N LYS A 15 -4.65 3.45 7.62
CA LYS A 15 -5.45 4.58 8.09
C LYS A 15 -6.09 5.36 6.93
N ALA A 16 -5.38 5.53 5.81
CA ALA A 16 -5.93 6.16 4.62
C ALA A 16 -7.11 5.37 4.02
N VAL A 17 -7.06 4.03 4.06
CA VAL A 17 -8.16 3.17 3.61
C VAL A 17 -9.35 3.25 4.57
N GLU A 18 -9.09 3.19 5.88
CA GLU A 18 -10.11 3.30 6.92
C GLU A 18 -10.91 4.60 6.80
N MET A 19 -10.22 5.75 6.70
CA MET A 19 -10.87 7.03 6.45
C MET A 19 -11.66 7.02 5.13
N LYS A 20 -11.17 6.32 4.10
CA LYS A 20 -11.92 6.20 2.84
C LYS A 20 -13.21 5.41 2.99
N LEU A 21 -13.21 4.36 3.81
CA LEU A 21 -14.40 3.56 4.13
C LEU A 21 -15.41 4.35 4.97
N GLN A 22 -14.92 5.21 5.87
CA GLN A 22 -15.72 6.15 6.65
C GLN A 22 -16.31 7.31 5.81
N GLY A 23 -16.01 7.37 4.50
CA GLY A 23 -16.58 8.35 3.59
C GLY A 23 -15.77 9.64 3.43
N TYR A 24 -14.60 9.77 4.06
CA TYR A 24 -13.77 10.97 3.92
C TYR A 24 -13.34 11.19 2.47
N SER A 25 -13.25 12.47 2.09
CA SER A 25 -12.72 12.85 0.78
C SER A 25 -11.20 12.61 0.72
N THR A 26 -10.67 12.35 -0.47
CA THR A 26 -9.22 12.17 -0.65
C THR A 26 -8.42 13.40 -0.20
N LYS A 27 -9.00 14.61 -0.32
CA LYS A 27 -8.35 15.84 0.14
C LYS A 27 -8.19 15.89 1.65
N GLN A 28 -9.23 15.50 2.41
CA GLN A 28 -9.18 15.44 3.87
C GLN A 28 -8.14 14.41 4.34
N ILE A 29 -8.12 13.23 3.71
CA ILE A 29 -7.15 12.18 4.02
C ILE A 29 -5.71 12.65 3.74
N MET A 30 -5.50 13.39 2.66
CA MET A 30 -4.19 13.96 2.36
C MET A 30 -3.73 14.96 3.41
N LEU A 31 -4.63 15.81 3.88
CA LEU A 31 -4.32 16.81 4.91
C LEU A 31 -3.99 16.12 6.25
N GLU A 32 -4.85 15.20 6.68
CA GLU A 32 -4.74 14.50 7.96
C GLU A 32 -3.48 13.63 8.06
N LEU A 33 -3.15 12.91 6.98
CA LEU A 33 -2.02 11.98 6.94
C LEU A 33 -0.75 12.59 6.33
N ASN A 34 -0.76 13.90 6.05
CA ASN A 34 0.32 14.63 5.38
C ASN A 34 0.79 13.95 4.08
N ILE A 35 -0.16 13.44 3.29
CA ILE A 35 0.10 12.75 2.03
C ILE A 35 0.17 13.78 0.90
N LYS A 36 1.31 13.85 0.22
CA LYS A 36 1.53 14.84 -0.84
C LYS A 36 0.76 14.53 -2.12
N ASN A 37 0.50 13.25 -2.41
CA ASN A 37 -0.06 12.83 -3.70
C ASN A 37 -1.40 12.10 -3.56
N LYS A 38 -2.47 12.70 -4.11
CA LYS A 38 -3.82 12.10 -4.16
C LYS A 38 -3.86 10.73 -4.82
N THR A 39 -3.00 10.48 -5.80
CA THR A 39 -2.97 9.22 -6.54
C THR A 39 -2.54 8.07 -5.63
N GLN A 40 -1.68 8.30 -4.65
CA GLN A 40 -1.30 7.25 -3.70
C GLN A 40 -2.48 6.77 -2.87
N VAL A 41 -3.29 7.70 -2.32
CA VAL A 41 -4.52 7.37 -1.59
C VAL A 41 -5.48 6.56 -2.46
N LYS A 42 -5.66 6.97 -3.73
CA LYS A 42 -6.51 6.24 -4.69
C LYS A 42 -5.98 4.83 -4.99
N THR A 43 -4.67 4.69 -5.17
CA THR A 43 -4.02 3.40 -5.43
C THR A 43 -4.15 2.47 -4.24
N TRP A 44 -3.92 2.96 -3.01
CA TRP A 44 -4.08 2.14 -1.80
C TRP A 44 -5.52 1.68 -1.62
N PHE A 45 -6.48 2.55 -1.86
CA PHE A 45 -7.90 2.17 -1.81
C PHE A 45 -8.28 1.16 -2.91
N ARG A 46 -7.70 1.27 -4.11
CA ARG A 46 -7.87 0.27 -5.17
C ARG A 46 -7.31 -1.09 -4.76
N TRP A 47 -6.09 -1.12 -4.22
CA TRP A 47 -5.49 -2.37 -3.72
C TRP A 47 -6.34 -3.01 -2.63
N TYR A 48 -6.85 -2.20 -1.69
CA TYR A 48 -7.78 -2.70 -0.67
C TYR A 48 -9.03 -3.34 -1.30
N LYS A 49 -9.70 -2.65 -2.24
CA LYS A 49 -10.88 -3.19 -2.94
C LYS A 49 -10.60 -4.50 -3.69
N ASN A 50 -9.37 -4.67 -4.17
CA ASN A 50 -8.94 -5.86 -4.89
C ASN A 50 -8.39 -6.98 -3.98
N GLY A 51 -8.36 -6.78 -2.65
CA GLY A 51 -7.71 -7.73 -1.72
C GLY A 51 -6.18 -7.76 -1.81
N GLU A 52 -5.56 -6.77 -2.45
CA GLU A 52 -4.11 -6.69 -2.69
C GLU A 52 -3.35 -5.97 -1.55
N THR A 53 -3.81 -6.10 -0.30
CA THR A 53 -3.22 -5.41 0.86
C THR A 53 -1.79 -5.84 1.15
N HIS A 54 -1.37 -7.03 0.72
CA HIS A 54 0.03 -7.50 0.79
C HIS A 54 1.02 -6.50 0.14
N ARG A 55 0.56 -5.70 -0.84
CA ARG A 55 1.38 -4.66 -1.49
C ARG A 55 1.76 -3.51 -0.54
N PHE A 56 1.09 -3.35 0.60
CA PHE A 56 1.41 -2.30 1.56
C PHE A 56 2.78 -2.51 2.22
N HIS A 57 3.22 -3.77 2.36
CA HIS A 57 4.51 -4.14 2.94
C HIS A 57 5.69 -4.02 1.95
N GLN A 58 5.41 -3.78 0.66
CA GLN A 58 6.47 -3.64 -0.34
C GLN A 58 7.31 -2.38 -0.09
N GLN A 59 8.62 -2.57 0.02
CA GLN A 59 9.59 -1.48 0.15
C GLN A 59 9.70 -0.70 -1.17
N VAL A 60 9.81 0.63 -1.07
CA VAL A 60 9.98 1.49 -2.23
C VAL A 60 11.41 1.36 -2.74
N GLY A 61 11.59 1.04 -4.02
CA GLY A 61 12.91 1.01 -4.67
C GLY A 61 13.46 -0.39 -4.94
N LYS A 62 12.80 -1.46 -4.47
CA LYS A 62 13.09 -2.79 -5.01
C LYS A 62 12.43 -2.91 -6.39
N GLN A 63 13.21 -3.28 -7.39
CA GLN A 63 12.67 -3.65 -8.69
C GLN A 63 11.79 -4.90 -8.50
N TYR A 64 10.62 -4.90 -9.13
CA TYR A 64 9.73 -6.05 -9.13
C TYR A 64 10.43 -7.19 -9.89
N SER A 65 10.90 -8.20 -9.16
CA SER A 65 11.34 -9.46 -9.75
C SER A 65 10.09 -10.27 -10.04
N TYR A 66 9.62 -10.25 -11.28
CA TYR A 66 8.69 -11.28 -11.74
C TYR A 66 9.51 -12.55 -11.87
N GLU A 67 9.46 -13.44 -10.88
CA GLU A 67 9.98 -14.80 -11.04
C GLU A 67 9.15 -15.47 -12.13
N LYS A 68 9.67 -15.38 -13.36
CA LYS A 68 9.17 -16.12 -14.51
C LYS A 68 9.51 -17.60 -14.27
N GLY A 69 8.59 -18.30 -13.61
CA GLY A 69 8.48 -19.75 -13.60
C GLY A 69 9.45 -20.49 -12.68
N MET A 70 9.01 -20.77 -11.46
CA MET A 70 9.04 -22.13 -10.89
C MET A 70 8.18 -22.15 -9.63
N ALA A 71 7.37 -23.19 -9.50
CA ALA A 71 6.43 -23.40 -8.42
C ALA A 71 7.11 -23.32 -7.04
N LYS A 72 6.57 -22.53 -6.12
CA LYS A 72 6.69 -22.84 -4.69
C LYS A 72 5.43 -22.43 -3.94
N LEU A 73 4.52 -23.38 -3.86
CA LEU A 73 3.74 -23.64 -2.66
C LEU A 73 4.71 -23.64 -1.46
N SER A 74 4.76 -22.59 -0.64
CA SER A 74 5.13 -22.64 0.79
C SER A 74 5.42 -21.22 1.32
N GLU A 75 4.40 -20.53 1.83
CA GLU A 75 4.59 -19.49 2.88
C GLU A 75 3.29 -19.12 3.60
N ILE A 76 2.20 -19.88 3.41
CA ILE A 76 0.97 -19.76 4.23
C ILE A 76 1.15 -20.48 5.58
N ASP A 77 2.23 -21.24 5.78
CA ASP A 77 2.53 -22.01 7.01
C ASP A 77 3.29 -21.24 8.12
N GLN A 78 3.31 -19.90 8.11
CA GLN A 78 3.91 -19.12 9.21
C GLN A 78 2.90 -18.37 10.11
N LEU A 79 1.60 -18.55 9.89
CA LEU A 79 0.60 -18.24 10.92
C LEU A 79 0.43 -19.45 11.84
N LYS A 80 1.46 -19.70 12.66
CA LYS A 80 1.30 -20.47 13.89
C LYS A 80 0.63 -19.59 14.94
N LEU A 81 -0.63 -19.89 15.24
CA LEU A 81 -1.06 -20.16 16.62
C LEU A 81 -2.12 -21.25 16.59
#